data_AF-A0A958XW29-F1
#
_entry.id   AF-A0A958XW29-F1
#
_cell.length_a   1.000
_cell.length_b   1.000
_cell.length_c   1.000
_cell.angle_alpha   90.00
_cell.angle_beta   90.00
_cell.angle_gamma   90.00
#
_symmetry.space_group_name_H-M   'P 1'
#
loop_
_entity.id
_entity.type
_entity.pdbx_description
1 polymer ?
#
loop_
_entity_poly.entity_id
_entity_poly.type
_entity_poly.pdbx_seq_one_letter_code
_entity_poly.pdbx_strand_id
1 'polypeptide(L)'
;MNHLRFVMLHTSRMILLLSIFLVPTAVAQSGKAPSKVRTSASARTADKTYLEVPAKQGEDLPGLLQRYGLYDHECNITRFFAINGLKEDYRLKAGVSYKLPVEVVTYNGKSIRTTLGIKDWRTAKRIELYNKFALKEGLRSDNFIETKRLWVPWHELNCPEEGETAIAAASLESSQGEESTVVRGSRHYAIFGKKYSKTALVSHKLKGKVFYVVSG
;
A
#
# COMPACT_ATOMS: atom_id res chain seq x y z
N MET A 1 38.56 48.33 -11.30
CA MET A 1 39.47 47.67 -12.27
C MET A 1 38.89 46.31 -12.63
N ASN A 2 38.73 46.10 -13.93
CA ASN A 2 38.58 44.84 -14.66
C ASN A 2 37.24 44.08 -14.59
N HIS A 3 36.35 44.49 -15.51
CA HIS A 3 35.61 43.60 -16.41
C HIS A 3 36.49 42.44 -16.91
N LEU A 4 35.92 41.25 -17.09
CA LEU A 4 36.00 40.51 -18.37
C LEU A 4 34.92 39.41 -18.45
N ARG A 5 34.31 39.33 -19.63
CA ARG A 5 33.33 38.33 -20.11
C ARG A 5 34.06 37.09 -20.68
N PHE A 6 33.30 36.21 -21.34
CA PHE A 6 33.69 35.18 -22.34
C PHE A 6 34.05 33.80 -21.70
N VAL A 7 33.61 32.60 -22.14
CA VAL A 7 33.16 32.09 -23.46
C VAL A 7 32.24 30.87 -23.32
N MET A 8 31.25 30.82 -24.21
CA MET A 8 30.42 29.69 -24.63
C MET A 8 31.20 28.78 -25.59
N LEU A 9 31.32 27.47 -25.35
CA LEU A 9 31.88 26.54 -26.34
C LEU A 9 30.96 25.33 -26.56
N HIS A 10 30.35 25.39 -27.74
CA HIS A 10 29.50 24.43 -28.41
C HIS A 10 30.42 23.48 -29.22
N THR A 11 30.25 22.17 -29.10
CA THR A 11 30.77 21.17 -30.07
C THR A 11 29.66 20.11 -30.18
N SER A 12 28.85 20.02 -31.24
CA SER A 12 29.09 19.76 -32.66
C SER A 12 29.84 18.45 -32.93
N ARG A 13 29.08 17.41 -33.32
CA ARG A 13 29.50 16.42 -34.32
C ARG A 13 28.28 15.68 -34.91
N MET A 14 27.85 16.18 -36.07
CA MET A 14 27.16 15.41 -37.10
C MET A 14 28.03 14.23 -37.53
N ILE A 15 27.44 13.04 -37.66
CA ILE A 15 27.89 12.00 -38.59
C ILE A 15 26.66 11.50 -39.36
N LEU A 16 26.70 11.78 -40.65
CA LEU A 16 25.79 11.37 -41.72
C LEU A 16 26.51 10.26 -42.50
N LEU A 17 25.79 9.20 -42.93
CA LEU A 17 26.08 8.26 -44.05
C LEU A 17 24.99 7.16 -43.98
N LEU A 18 23.88 7.18 -44.74
CA LEU A 18 23.68 6.89 -46.16
C LEU A 18 24.06 5.46 -46.57
N SER A 19 23.09 4.55 -46.70
CA SER A 19 23.06 3.54 -47.80
C SER A 19 21.66 2.92 -47.96
N ILE A 20 21.18 3.02 -49.20
CA ILE A 20 19.94 2.52 -49.78
C ILE A 20 20.20 1.10 -50.31
N PHE A 21 19.26 0.15 -50.16
CA PHE A 21 19.02 -0.88 -51.18
C PHE A 21 17.54 -1.28 -51.23
N LEU A 22 17.05 -1.41 -52.47
CA LEU A 22 15.66 -1.47 -52.91
C LEU A 22 15.39 -2.88 -53.52
N VAL A 23 14.38 -3.59 -52.98
CA VAL A 23 13.40 -4.56 -53.60
C VAL A 23 13.88 -5.78 -54.44
N PRO A 24 12.98 -6.64 -54.98
CA PRO A 24 11.99 -7.59 -54.40
C PRO A 24 12.27 -9.06 -54.84
N THR A 25 11.51 -10.05 -54.33
CA THR A 25 10.71 -11.01 -55.15
C THR A 25 9.95 -12.02 -54.29
N ALA A 26 8.79 -12.41 -54.80
CA ALA A 26 7.71 -13.17 -54.17
C ALA A 26 7.84 -14.69 -54.36
N VAL A 27 7.19 -15.50 -53.48
CA VAL A 27 6.59 -16.81 -53.82
C VAL A 27 5.39 -17.09 -52.89
N ALA A 28 4.40 -17.78 -53.46
CA ALA A 28 3.01 -17.97 -53.04
C ALA A 28 2.71 -19.12 -52.04
N GLN A 29 1.57 -18.94 -51.35
CA GLN A 29 0.47 -19.86 -50.94
C GLN A 29 0.73 -21.36 -50.66
N SER A 30 0.19 -21.86 -49.53
CA SER A 30 -0.93 -22.82 -49.51
C SER A 30 -1.37 -23.15 -48.06
N GLY A 31 -2.64 -23.54 -47.89
CA GLY A 31 -3.43 -23.45 -46.66
C GLY A 31 -3.18 -24.49 -45.57
N LYS A 32 -3.73 -24.21 -44.37
CA LYS A 32 -4.47 -25.16 -43.53
C LYS A 32 -5.22 -24.45 -42.39
N ALA A 33 -6.52 -24.76 -42.34
CA ALA A 33 -7.56 -24.65 -41.33
C ALA A 33 -7.42 -23.69 -40.10
N PRO A 34 -8.49 -22.96 -39.73
CA PRO A 34 -8.53 -22.17 -38.50
C PRO A 34 -8.70 -23.09 -37.28
N SER A 35 -7.61 -23.34 -36.56
CA SER A 35 -7.70 -23.83 -35.19
C SER A 35 -8.35 -22.74 -34.33
N LYS A 36 -9.52 -23.08 -33.80
CA LYS A 36 -10.29 -22.29 -32.84
C LYS A 36 -9.47 -22.16 -31.55
N VAL A 37 -8.56 -21.19 -31.52
CA VAL A 37 -7.86 -20.79 -30.29
C VAL A 37 -8.92 -20.24 -29.35
N ARG A 38 -9.25 -21.00 -28.31
CA ARG A 38 -9.96 -20.51 -27.15
C ARG A 38 -9.13 -19.36 -26.58
N THR A 39 -9.57 -18.13 -26.85
CA THR A 39 -9.15 -16.95 -26.12
C THR A 39 -9.56 -17.13 -24.67
N SER A 40 -8.71 -17.77 -23.86
CA SER A 40 -8.76 -17.60 -22.42
C SER A 40 -8.37 -16.15 -22.16
N ALA A 41 -9.37 -15.29 -21.99
CA ALA A 41 -9.20 -13.95 -21.46
C ALA A 41 -8.64 -14.09 -20.04
N SER A 42 -7.32 -14.21 -19.94
CA SER A 42 -6.60 -14.02 -18.69
C SER A 42 -6.85 -12.57 -18.30
N ALA A 43 -7.65 -12.37 -17.25
CA ALA A 43 -7.86 -11.08 -16.64
C ALA A 43 -6.48 -10.54 -16.26
N ARG A 44 -5.96 -9.59 -17.05
CA ARG A 44 -4.78 -8.82 -16.68
C ARG A 44 -5.17 -8.06 -15.43
N THR A 45 -4.76 -8.56 -14.27
CA THR A 45 -4.77 -7.79 -13.04
C THR A 45 -3.95 -6.54 -13.35
N ALA A 46 -4.61 -5.38 -13.35
CA ALA A 46 -3.93 -4.12 -13.58
C ALA A 46 -2.79 -4.03 -12.57
N ASP A 47 -1.57 -3.84 -13.08
CA ASP A 47 -0.39 -3.77 -12.23
C ASP A 47 -0.55 -2.58 -11.27
N LYS A 48 -0.42 -2.85 -9.97
CA LYS A 48 -0.67 -1.86 -8.93
C LYS A 48 0.64 -1.16 -8.59
N THR A 49 0.66 0.16 -8.79
CA THR A 49 1.79 1.00 -8.40
C THR A 49 1.71 1.33 -6.91
N TYR A 50 2.75 1.02 -6.15
CA TYR A 50 2.87 1.35 -4.73
C TYR A 50 3.83 2.51 -4.49
N LEU A 51 3.64 3.21 -3.38
CA LEU A 51 4.59 4.21 -2.90
C LEU A 51 5.86 3.53 -2.39
N GLU A 52 7.02 3.94 -2.90
CA GLU A 52 8.32 3.44 -2.44
C GLU A 52 9.06 4.50 -1.63
N VAL A 53 9.60 4.11 -0.48
CA VAL A 53 10.31 5.02 0.42
C VAL A 53 11.54 4.35 1.02
N PRO A 54 12.65 5.08 1.21
CA PRO A 54 13.83 4.55 1.91
C PRO A 54 13.59 4.47 3.42
N ALA A 55 14.04 3.36 4.02
CA ALA A 55 14.11 3.24 5.47
C ALA A 55 15.23 4.12 6.03
N LYS A 56 14.94 4.85 7.12
CA LYS A 56 15.92 5.69 7.84
C LYS A 56 16.86 4.83 8.69
N GLN A 57 17.99 5.42 9.08
CA GLN A 57 18.93 4.75 9.99
C GLN A 57 18.28 4.48 11.35
N GLY A 58 18.35 3.22 11.81
CA GLY A 58 17.75 2.79 13.08
C GLY A 58 16.22 2.66 13.06
N GLU A 59 15.57 2.87 11.92
CA GLU A 59 14.12 2.75 11.78
C GLU A 59 13.71 1.28 11.65
N ASP A 60 12.71 0.89 12.44
CA ASP A 60 12.05 -0.41 12.37
C ASP A 60 10.73 -0.32 11.59
N LEU A 61 10.08 -1.47 11.38
CA LEU A 61 8.81 -1.50 10.64
C LEU A 61 7.70 -0.68 11.32
N PRO A 62 7.47 -0.80 12.65
CA PRO A 62 6.54 0.09 13.35
C PRO A 62 6.83 1.57 13.12
N GLY A 63 8.08 2.01 13.29
CA GLY A 63 8.48 3.40 13.09
C GLY A 63 8.26 3.88 11.65
N LEU A 64 8.59 3.05 10.66
CA LEU A 64 8.36 3.35 9.25
C LEU A 64 6.87 3.50 8.96
N LEU A 65 6.02 2.56 9.38
CA LEU A 65 4.58 2.64 9.13
C LEU A 65 3.92 3.78 9.92
N GLN A 66 4.38 4.05 11.14
CA GLN A 66 3.86 5.13 11.98
C GLN A 66 4.18 6.50 11.38
N ARG A 67 5.38 6.68 10.81
CA ARG A 67 5.78 7.91 10.10
C ARG A 67 4.81 8.25 8.96
N TYR A 68 4.22 7.24 8.32
CA TYR A 68 3.22 7.43 7.27
C TYR A 68 1.77 7.25 7.75
N GLY A 69 1.52 7.12 9.06
CA GLY A 69 0.16 6.96 9.61
C GLY A 69 -0.52 5.63 9.24
N LEU A 70 0.25 4.58 8.95
CA LEU A 70 -0.24 3.27 8.50
C LEU A 70 -0.23 2.20 9.61
N TYR A 71 0.45 2.46 10.72
CA TYR A 71 0.69 1.46 11.77
C TYR A 71 -0.56 1.05 12.55
N ASP A 72 -1.57 1.92 12.63
CA ASP A 72 -2.78 1.71 13.44
C ASP A 72 -3.67 0.54 12.96
N HIS A 73 -3.44 0.03 11.74
CA HIS A 73 -4.22 -1.04 11.15
C HIS A 73 -3.33 -2.25 10.83
N GLU A 74 -3.54 -3.38 11.51
CA GLU A 74 -2.69 -4.57 11.40
C GLU A 74 -2.61 -5.12 9.97
N CYS A 75 -3.69 -5.00 9.20
CA CYS A 75 -3.71 -5.41 7.80
C CYS A 75 -2.72 -4.63 6.89
N ASN A 76 -2.30 -3.42 7.25
CA ASN A 76 -1.22 -2.72 6.55
C ASN A 76 0.12 -3.40 6.78
N ILE A 77 0.36 -3.94 7.98
CA ILE A 77 1.57 -4.67 8.33
C ILE A 77 1.66 -5.94 7.47
N THR A 78 0.59 -6.74 7.46
CA THR A 78 0.50 -7.94 6.62
C THR A 78 0.69 -7.59 5.14
N ARG A 79 0.07 -6.50 4.68
CA ARG A 79 0.22 -6.06 3.29
C ARG A 79 1.64 -5.63 2.96
N PHE A 80 2.32 -4.93 3.86
CA PHE A 80 3.71 -4.50 3.69
C PHE A 80 4.65 -5.70 3.44
N PHE A 81 4.55 -6.76 4.26
CA PHE A 81 5.34 -7.97 4.05
C PHE A 81 5.03 -8.64 2.71
N ALA A 82 3.74 -8.74 2.35
CA ALA A 82 3.30 -9.35 1.11
C ALA A 82 3.81 -8.64 -0.14
N ILE A 83 3.74 -7.30 -0.20
CA ILE A 83 4.15 -6.53 -1.41
C ILE A 83 5.67 -6.41 -1.57
N ASN A 84 6.44 -6.60 -0.48
CA ASN A 84 7.90 -6.59 -0.52
C ASN A 84 8.50 -8.01 -0.60
N GLY A 85 7.69 -9.07 -0.55
CA GLY A 85 8.18 -10.46 -0.54
C GLY A 85 9.02 -10.79 0.70
N LEU A 86 8.70 -10.18 1.84
CA LEU A 86 9.44 -10.31 3.09
C LEU A 86 8.73 -11.27 4.05
N LYS A 87 9.50 -11.88 4.95
CA LYS A 87 8.96 -12.65 6.09
C LYS A 87 8.63 -11.70 7.25
N GLU A 88 7.74 -12.11 8.15
CA GLU A 88 7.26 -11.28 9.26
C GLU A 88 8.33 -10.94 10.30
N ASP A 89 9.40 -11.73 10.39
CA ASP A 89 10.56 -11.53 11.27
C ASP A 89 11.65 -10.63 10.65
N TYR A 90 11.42 -10.13 9.44
CA TYR A 90 12.41 -9.36 8.70
C TYR A 90 12.71 -7.99 9.34
N ARG A 91 14.00 -7.68 9.49
CA ARG A 91 14.47 -6.38 10.00
C ARG A 91 14.82 -5.43 8.85
N LEU A 92 14.26 -4.23 8.87
CA LEU A 92 14.51 -3.22 7.84
C LEU A 92 16.00 -2.83 7.80
N LYS A 93 16.50 -2.59 6.59
CA LYS A 93 17.87 -2.14 6.35
C LYS A 93 17.86 -0.66 5.97
N ALA A 94 18.66 0.14 6.67
CA ALA A 94 18.78 1.56 6.41
C ALA A 94 19.19 1.82 4.95
N GLY A 95 18.58 2.83 4.32
CA GLY A 95 18.84 3.22 2.93
C GLY A 95 18.19 2.34 1.87
N VAL A 96 17.61 1.19 2.24
CA VAL A 96 16.86 0.35 1.31
C VAL A 96 15.45 0.91 1.13
N SER A 97 15.01 1.02 -0.13
CA SER A 97 13.65 1.41 -0.47
C SER A 97 12.69 0.24 -0.33
N TYR A 98 11.57 0.47 0.36
CA TYR A 98 10.49 -0.48 0.55
C TYR A 98 9.19 0.08 -0.01
N LYS A 99 8.36 -0.81 -0.55
CA LYS A 99 6.99 -0.50 -0.95
C LYS A 99 6.11 -0.39 0.29
N LEU A 100 5.44 0.74 0.45
CA LEU A 100 4.42 0.93 1.48
C LEU A 100 3.08 0.39 1.00
N PRO A 101 2.17 0.00 1.92
CA PRO A 101 0.80 -0.37 1.61
C PRO A 101 -0.04 0.89 1.28
N VAL A 102 0.43 1.67 0.30
CA VAL A 102 -0.17 2.90 -0.22
C VAL A 102 -0.08 2.82 -1.73
N GLU A 103 -1.23 2.71 -2.39
CA GLU A 103 -1.33 2.67 -3.84
C GLU A 103 -1.25 4.09 -4.41
N VAL A 104 -0.55 4.27 -5.52
CA VAL A 104 -0.45 5.54 -6.24
C VAL A 104 -1.32 5.46 -7.49
N VAL A 105 -2.43 6.20 -7.48
CA VAL A 105 -3.46 6.14 -8.54
C VAL A 105 -3.58 7.50 -9.23
N THR A 106 -3.87 7.49 -10.53
CA THR A 106 -4.13 8.70 -11.30
C THR A 106 -5.51 9.28 -10.96
N TYR A 107 -5.53 10.47 -10.34
CA TYR A 107 -6.75 11.19 -9.99
C TYR A 107 -7.48 11.70 -11.24
N ASN A 108 -8.78 11.41 -11.35
CA ASN A 108 -9.56 11.78 -12.53
C ASN A 108 -9.99 13.27 -12.59
N GLY A 109 -9.61 14.08 -11.58
CA GLY A 109 -9.94 15.50 -11.51
C GLY A 109 -11.36 15.82 -11.02
N LYS A 110 -12.23 14.82 -10.84
CA LYS A 110 -13.64 15.01 -10.43
C LYS A 110 -13.84 14.73 -8.94
N SER A 111 -13.65 13.48 -8.54
CA SER A 111 -13.76 13.07 -7.14
C SER A 111 -13.02 11.77 -6.89
N ILE A 112 -12.56 11.56 -5.66
CA ILE A 112 -11.89 10.32 -5.24
C ILE A 112 -12.83 9.12 -5.43
N ARG A 113 -14.13 9.30 -5.15
CA ARG A 113 -15.17 8.28 -5.38
C ARG A 113 -15.19 7.79 -6.82
N THR A 114 -15.27 8.72 -7.77
CA THR A 114 -15.27 8.39 -9.20
C THR A 114 -13.90 7.92 -9.72
N THR A 115 -12.81 8.29 -9.04
CA THR A 115 -11.45 7.83 -9.38
C THR A 115 -11.28 6.35 -9.00
N LEU A 116 -11.79 5.96 -7.83
CA LEU A 116 -11.61 4.62 -7.27
C LEU A 116 -12.82 3.69 -7.48
N GLY A 117 -13.91 4.20 -8.06
CA GLY A 117 -15.15 3.44 -8.23
C GLY A 117 -15.88 3.12 -6.92
N ILE A 118 -15.63 3.88 -5.85
CA ILE A 118 -16.20 3.63 -4.52
C ILE A 118 -17.48 4.44 -4.28
N LYS A 119 -18.45 3.82 -3.58
CA LYS A 119 -19.70 4.48 -3.20
C LYS A 119 -19.59 5.25 -1.88
N ASP A 120 -18.81 4.74 -0.93
CA ASP A 120 -18.70 5.36 0.39
C ASP A 120 -17.97 6.71 0.33
N TRP A 121 -18.68 7.76 0.75
CA TRP A 121 -18.11 9.09 0.89
C TRP A 121 -17.12 9.17 2.05
N ARG A 122 -17.32 8.39 3.12
CA ARG A 122 -16.46 8.48 4.32
C ARG A 122 -15.06 7.98 4.00
N THR A 123 -14.94 6.84 3.31
CA THR A 123 -13.68 6.36 2.75
C THR A 123 -13.02 7.39 1.84
N ALA A 124 -13.75 7.98 0.90
CA ALA A 124 -13.19 9.01 0.03
C ALA A 124 -12.66 10.23 0.82
N LYS A 125 -13.37 10.62 1.89
CA LYS A 125 -12.95 11.73 2.76
C LYS A 125 -11.69 11.38 3.55
N ARG A 126 -11.59 10.17 4.10
CA ARG A 126 -10.37 9.74 4.82
C ARG A 126 -9.15 9.69 3.90
N ILE A 127 -9.31 9.22 2.66
CA ILE A 127 -8.25 9.28 1.64
C ILE A 127 -7.84 10.73 1.33
N GLU A 128 -8.80 11.65 1.19
CA GLU A 128 -8.50 13.08 1.01
C GLU A 128 -7.69 13.64 2.19
N LEU A 129 -8.12 13.33 3.43
CA LEU A 129 -7.46 13.76 4.65
C LEU A 129 -6.03 13.19 4.76
N TYR A 130 -5.84 11.92 4.41
CA TYR A 130 -4.52 11.29 4.35
C TYR A 130 -3.58 12.03 3.40
N ASN A 131 -4.05 12.41 2.21
CA ASN A 131 -3.26 13.15 1.23
C ASN A 131 -2.89 14.56 1.73
N LYS A 132 -3.81 15.23 2.43
CA LYS A 132 -3.57 16.53 3.05
C LYS A 132 -2.57 16.42 4.20
N PHE A 133 -2.70 15.39 5.03
CA PHE A 133 -1.75 15.05 6.08
C PHE A 133 -0.34 14.82 5.51
N ALA A 134 -0.20 13.98 4.48
CA ALA A 134 1.10 13.68 3.88
C ALA A 134 1.79 14.92 3.29
N LEU A 135 1.01 15.86 2.72
CA LEU A 135 1.54 17.15 2.26
C LEU A 135 1.96 18.04 3.44
N LYS A 136 1.12 18.13 4.48
CA LYS A 136 1.38 18.95 5.67
C LYS A 136 2.62 18.49 6.43
N GLU A 137 2.81 17.19 6.58
CA GLU A 137 3.98 16.59 7.26
C GLU A 137 5.23 16.54 6.38
N GLY A 138 5.18 17.06 5.14
CA GLY A 138 6.31 17.02 4.21
C GLY A 138 6.69 15.62 3.73
N LEU A 139 5.82 14.62 3.92
CA LEU A 139 5.99 13.27 3.37
C LEU A 139 5.82 13.27 1.84
N ARG A 140 5.11 14.27 1.32
CA ARG A 140 4.94 14.57 -0.10
C ARG A 140 5.15 16.06 -0.33
N SER A 141 5.72 16.42 -1.48
CA SER A 141 5.97 17.81 -1.88
C SER A 141 4.85 18.42 -2.73
N ASP A 142 3.98 17.60 -3.30
CA ASP A 142 2.97 18.02 -4.28
C ASP A 142 1.52 17.91 -3.79
N ASN A 143 0.63 18.67 -4.43
CA ASN A 143 -0.81 18.58 -4.26
C ASN A 143 -1.41 17.58 -5.26
N PHE A 144 -2.06 16.52 -4.76
CA PHE A 144 -2.63 15.47 -5.61
C PHE A 144 -3.68 15.98 -6.61
N ILE A 145 -4.32 17.11 -6.33
CA ILE A 145 -5.32 17.71 -7.22
C ILE A 145 -4.65 18.24 -8.48
N GLU A 146 -3.44 18.79 -8.34
CA GLU A 146 -2.66 19.38 -9.44
C GLU A 146 -1.90 18.31 -10.20
N THR A 147 -1.12 17.47 -9.50
CA THR A 147 -0.28 16.43 -10.11
C THR A 147 -1.04 15.19 -10.56
N LYS A 148 -2.32 15.10 -10.16
CA LYS A 148 -3.15 13.91 -10.34
C LYS A 148 -2.57 12.65 -9.71
N ARG A 149 -1.66 12.76 -8.73
CA ARG A 149 -1.08 11.61 -8.02
C ARG A 149 -1.77 11.41 -6.67
N LEU A 150 -2.81 10.59 -6.66
CA LEU A 150 -3.57 10.26 -5.46
C LEU A 150 -2.90 9.11 -4.70
N TRP A 151 -2.61 9.30 -3.42
CA TRP A 151 -2.15 8.23 -2.54
C TRP A 151 -3.33 7.57 -1.83
N VAL A 152 -3.43 6.25 -1.89
CA VAL A 152 -4.56 5.48 -1.34
C VAL A 152 -4.02 4.43 -0.38
N PRO A 153 -4.14 4.64 0.94
CA PRO A 153 -3.76 3.62 1.91
C PRO A 153 -4.56 2.33 1.74
N TRP A 154 -3.89 1.18 1.84
CA TRP A 154 -4.51 -0.14 1.67
C TRP A 154 -5.70 -0.36 2.61
N HIS A 155 -5.56 0.07 3.87
CA HIS A 155 -6.59 -0.11 4.88
C HIS A 155 -7.92 0.58 4.59
N GLU A 156 -7.94 1.59 3.71
CA GLU A 156 -9.18 2.29 3.38
C GLU A 156 -10.14 1.45 2.52
N LEU A 157 -9.62 0.46 1.80
CA LEU A 157 -10.38 -0.31 0.81
C LEU A 157 -10.38 -1.82 1.07
N ASN A 158 -9.37 -2.34 1.76
CA ASN A 158 -9.09 -3.78 1.75
C ASN A 158 -9.06 -4.43 3.14
N CYS A 159 -9.24 -3.65 4.21
CA CYS A 159 -9.28 -4.22 5.55
C CYS A 159 -10.73 -4.50 5.97
N PRO A 160 -10.99 -5.66 6.58
CA PRO A 160 -12.31 -5.93 7.12
C PRO A 160 -12.63 -4.89 8.19
N GLU A 161 -13.87 -4.39 8.20
CA GLU A 161 -14.33 -3.58 9.32
C GLU A 161 -14.24 -4.46 10.59
N GLU A 162 -13.63 -3.92 11.64
CA GLU A 162 -13.47 -4.63 12.92
C GLU A 162 -14.86 -4.94 13.49
N GLY A 163 -15.36 -6.15 13.20
CA GLY A 163 -16.74 -6.57 13.50
C GLY A 163 -17.22 -7.81 12.74
N GLU A 164 -16.65 -8.13 11.57
CA GLU A 164 -17.16 -9.23 10.73
C GLU A 164 -16.27 -10.49 10.67
N THR A 165 -15.04 -10.45 11.19
CA THR A 165 -14.06 -11.56 11.07
C THR A 165 -13.80 -12.34 12.36
N ALA A 166 -14.78 -12.43 13.26
CA ALA A 166 -14.66 -13.17 14.53
C ALA A 166 -15.49 -14.46 14.63
N ILE A 167 -16.05 -15.00 13.54
CA ILE A 167 -16.92 -16.20 13.62
C ILE A 167 -16.41 -17.43 12.83
N ALA A 168 -15.48 -17.29 11.89
CA ALA A 168 -15.11 -18.42 11.01
C ALA A 168 -13.96 -19.32 11.51
N ALA A 169 -13.29 -19.01 12.63
CA ALA A 169 -12.07 -19.75 13.05
C ALA A 169 -12.10 -20.29 14.49
N ALA A 170 -13.27 -20.33 15.14
CA ALA A 170 -13.38 -20.73 16.55
C ALA A 170 -14.45 -21.80 16.82
N SER A 171 -14.71 -22.68 15.85
CA SER A 171 -15.42 -23.94 16.11
C SER A 171 -14.49 -25.08 15.73
N LEU A 172 -13.80 -25.64 16.75
CA LEU A 172 -13.46 -27.06 16.94
C LEU A 172 -12.55 -27.15 18.19
N GLU A 173 -13.24 -27.42 19.29
CA GLU A 173 -12.88 -28.07 20.56
C GLU A 173 -11.42 -28.12 21.07
N SER A 174 -11.25 -27.77 22.35
CA SER A 174 -10.41 -28.57 23.25
C SER A 174 -10.94 -28.51 24.68
N SER A 175 -11.16 -29.70 25.21
CA SER A 175 -11.44 -30.08 26.59
C SER A 175 -10.31 -29.76 27.56
N GLN A 176 -10.71 -29.63 28.84
CA GLN A 176 -9.98 -29.62 30.12
C GLN A 176 -8.48 -30.00 30.13
N GLY A 177 -7.69 -29.20 30.87
CA GLY A 177 -6.34 -29.55 31.36
C GLY A 177 -5.55 -28.33 31.82
N GLU A 178 -5.16 -28.30 33.10
CA GLU A 178 -4.38 -27.25 33.76
C GLU A 178 -2.89 -27.17 33.34
N GLU A 179 -2.27 -26.04 33.72
CA GLU A 179 -0.84 -25.76 33.90
C GLU A 179 -0.03 -25.20 32.71
N SER A 180 0.17 -23.88 32.79
CA SER A 180 1.36 -23.11 32.40
C SER A 180 1.93 -23.28 30.99
N THR A 181 1.60 -22.35 30.08
CA THR A 181 2.54 -21.60 29.21
C THR A 181 1.79 -20.65 28.25
N VAL A 182 2.19 -19.37 28.24
CA VAL A 182 1.91 -18.33 27.22
C VAL A 182 0.45 -18.23 26.75
N VAL A 183 -0.40 -17.61 27.58
CA VAL A 183 -1.81 -17.42 27.25
C VAL A 183 -1.96 -16.29 26.22
N ARG A 184 -2.32 -16.67 24.99
CA ARG A 184 -3.18 -15.86 24.11
C ARG A 184 -4.50 -15.65 24.86
N GLY A 185 -4.52 -14.63 25.73
CA GLY A 185 -5.50 -14.43 26.81
C GLY A 185 -6.94 -14.66 26.37
N SER A 186 -7.59 -15.66 26.97
CA SER A 186 -9.05 -15.66 27.07
C SER A 186 -9.44 -14.36 27.77
N ARG A 187 -10.14 -13.47 27.06
CA ARG A 187 -10.55 -12.13 27.56
C ARG A 187 -11.71 -12.29 28.54
N HIS A 188 -11.44 -12.99 29.62
CA HIS A 188 -12.38 -13.31 30.68
C HIS A 188 -11.98 -12.57 31.96
N TYR A 189 -12.83 -11.66 32.39
CA TYR A 189 -12.63 -10.80 33.56
C TYR A 189 -13.80 -10.97 34.53
N ALA A 190 -13.63 -11.87 35.50
CA ALA A 190 -14.66 -12.18 36.49
C ALA A 190 -15.15 -10.92 37.26
N ILE A 191 -14.30 -9.92 37.40
CA ILE A 191 -14.60 -8.64 38.07
C ILE A 191 -15.76 -7.87 37.46
N PHE A 192 -16.11 -8.10 36.19
CA PHE A 192 -17.24 -7.44 35.53
C PHE A 192 -18.58 -8.17 35.77
N GLY A 193 -18.59 -9.22 36.59
CA GLY A 193 -19.77 -10.03 36.89
C GLY A 193 -20.08 -11.05 35.78
N LYS A 194 -20.89 -12.07 36.11
CA LYS A 194 -21.17 -13.22 35.22
C LYS A 194 -21.55 -12.80 33.80
N LYS A 195 -22.41 -11.78 33.67
CA LYS A 195 -22.93 -11.26 32.39
C LYS A 195 -21.86 -10.60 31.51
N TYR A 196 -20.90 -9.89 32.10
CA TYR A 196 -19.88 -9.13 31.35
C TYR A 196 -18.48 -9.73 31.48
N SER A 197 -18.40 -10.94 32.02
CA SER A 197 -17.15 -11.65 32.24
C SER A 197 -16.38 -11.88 30.94
N LYS A 198 -17.07 -12.03 29.80
CA LYS A 198 -16.43 -12.12 28.48
C LYS A 198 -16.42 -10.75 27.81
N THR A 199 -15.23 -10.15 27.66
CA THR A 199 -15.06 -8.88 26.98
C THR A 199 -14.45 -9.09 25.59
N ALA A 200 -15.24 -8.88 24.54
CA ALA A 200 -14.72 -8.90 23.19
C ALA A 200 -13.78 -7.70 22.96
N LEU A 201 -12.64 -7.91 22.30
CA LEU A 201 -11.82 -6.79 21.84
C LEU A 201 -12.46 -6.23 20.59
N VAL A 202 -12.80 -4.95 20.64
CA VAL A 202 -13.38 -4.22 19.52
C VAL A 202 -12.29 -3.79 18.54
N SER A 203 -11.13 -3.34 19.03
CA SER A 203 -10.10 -2.72 18.18
C SER A 203 -8.70 -2.77 18.78
N HIS A 204 -7.68 -2.78 17.92
CA HIS A 204 -6.28 -2.59 18.30
C HIS A 204 -5.81 -1.12 18.22
N LYS A 205 -6.69 -0.16 17.90
CA LYS A 205 -6.36 1.27 17.69
C LYS A 205 -5.56 1.94 18.83
N LEU A 206 -5.70 1.45 20.06
CA LEU A 206 -5.04 1.99 21.25
C LEU A 206 -3.74 1.24 21.63
N LYS A 207 -3.36 0.21 20.88
CA LYS A 207 -2.15 -0.59 21.15
C LYS A 207 -0.89 0.28 21.07
N GLY A 208 -0.09 0.28 22.13
CA GLY A 208 1.16 1.04 22.20
C GLY A 208 1.01 2.55 22.43
N LYS A 209 -0.20 3.04 22.76
CA LYS A 209 -0.46 4.46 23.07
C LYS A 209 -0.64 4.65 24.58
N VAL A 210 -0.24 5.81 25.10
CA VAL A 210 -0.46 6.19 26.50
C VAL A 210 -1.78 6.95 26.61
N PHE A 211 -2.67 6.51 27.49
CA PHE A 211 -3.99 7.11 27.72
C PHE A 211 -4.25 7.28 29.22
N TYR A 212 -5.11 8.22 29.56
CA TYR A 212 -5.60 8.43 30.92
C TYR A 212 -7.13 8.47 30.92
N VAL A 213 -7.73 8.07 32.03
CA VAL A 213 -9.17 8.12 32.22
C VAL A 213 -9.49 9.42 32.96
N VAL A 214 -10.37 10.24 32.40
CA VAL A 214 -10.96 11.37 33.12
C VAL A 214 -12.19 10.84 33.85
N SER A 215 -12.09 10.72 35.17
CA SER A 215 -13.24 10.41 36.03
C SER A 215 -14.17 11.62 36.01
N GLY A 216 -15.36 11.45 35.42
CA GLY A 216 -16.43 12.45 35.47
C GLY A 216 -17.06 12.58 36.85
#